data_AF-A0AAN6IV04-F1
#
_entry.id   AF-A0AAN6IV04-F1
#
_cell.length_a   1.000
_cell.length_b   1.000
_cell.length_c   1.000
_cell.angle_alpha   90.00
_cell.angle_beta   90.00
_cell.angle_gamma   90.00
#
_symmetry.space_group_name_H-M   'P 1'
#
loop_
_entity.id
_entity.type
_entity.pdbx_description
1 polymer ?
#
loop_
_entity_poly.entity_id
_entity_poly.type
_entity_poly.pdbx_seq_one_letter_code
_entity_poly.pdbx_strand_id
1 'polypeptide(L)'
;MYGLLSTVAARIHIYFDKLTSNTILQQGSRPDSGIATNMGAVPIVLCAWLLYVTIRTILVYRTQVPGPWYSNVTSLVQKYYEFTRRRRLWIHHLHKVYGPVVRLNPNEVSFANLDGMKEIYQSGGSGYDKASFYDLFMQYNCRYVD
;
A
#
# COMPACT_ATOMS: atom_id res chain seq x y z
N MET A 1 4.66 -1.89 -15.92
CA MET A 1 5.70 -2.50 -15.04
C MET A 1 5.27 -2.68 -13.58
N TYR A 2 4.15 -2.11 -13.10
CA TYR A 2 3.64 -2.27 -11.72
C TYR A 2 2.82 -3.56 -11.47
N GLY A 3 2.27 -4.18 -12.53
CA GLY A 3 1.48 -5.41 -12.42
C GLY A 3 2.31 -6.62 -11.93
N LEU A 4 3.56 -6.74 -12.36
CA LEU A 4 4.43 -7.84 -11.92
C LEU A 4 4.76 -7.74 -10.42
N LEU A 5 4.98 -6.51 -9.92
CA LEU A 5 5.30 -6.25 -8.52
C LEU A 5 4.10 -6.49 -7.59
N SER A 6 2.88 -6.17 -8.04
CA SER A 6 1.63 -6.47 -7.30
C SER A 6 1.39 -7.99 -7.19
N THR A 7 1.51 -8.71 -8.30
CA THR A 7 1.34 -10.17 -8.34
C THR A 7 2.42 -10.90 -7.55
N VAL A 8 3.66 -10.39 -7.57
CA VAL A 8 4.76 -10.91 -6.74
C VAL A 8 4.48 -10.65 -5.25
N ALA A 9 4.00 -9.46 -4.88
CA ALA A 9 3.65 -9.15 -3.48
C ALA A 9 2.49 -10.01 -2.96
N ALA A 10 1.43 -10.21 -3.76
CA ALA A 10 0.32 -11.08 -3.42
C ALA A 10 0.75 -12.55 -3.31
N ARG A 11 1.63 -13.01 -4.22
CA ARG A 11 2.23 -14.34 -4.13
C ARG A 11 3.10 -14.50 -2.89
N ILE A 12 3.90 -13.51 -2.53
CA ILE A 12 4.72 -13.53 -1.31
C ILE A 12 3.84 -13.65 -0.06
N HIS A 13 2.73 -12.92 0.00
CA HIS A 13 1.77 -13.01 1.11
C HIS A 13 1.16 -14.42 1.21
N ILE A 14 0.76 -15.03 0.08
CA ILE A 14 0.21 -16.40 0.03
C ILE A 14 1.28 -17.44 0.40
N TYR A 15 2.53 -17.25 -0.03
CA TYR A 15 3.65 -18.11 0.36
C TYR A 15 3.92 -18.02 1.86
N PHE A 16 3.87 -16.83 2.44
CA PHE A 16 4.04 -16.61 3.88
C PHE A 16 2.95 -17.30 4.71
N ASP A 17 1.68 -17.24 4.27
CA ASP A 17 0.57 -17.92 4.91
C ASP A 17 0.69 -19.46 4.83
N LYS A 18 1.14 -19.97 3.69
CA LYS A 18 1.42 -21.41 3.51
C LYS A 18 2.61 -21.88 4.34
N LEU A 19 3.67 -21.08 4.43
CA LEU A 19 4.83 -21.35 5.28
C LEU A 19 4.42 -21.42 6.75
N THR A 20 3.60 -20.47 7.20
CA THR A 20 3.09 -20.40 8.58
C THR A 20 2.22 -21.63 8.90
N SER A 21 1.31 -22.01 7.99
CA SER A 21 0.45 -23.19 8.16
C SER A 21 1.26 -24.50 8.20
N ASN A 22 2.25 -24.67 7.32
CA ASN A 22 3.07 -25.89 7.27
C ASN A 22 3.96 -26.05 8.51
N THR A 23 4.45 -24.95 9.08
CA THR A 23 5.20 -24.99 10.35
C THR A 23 4.29 -25.41 11.51
N ILE A 24 3.06 -24.88 11.57
CA ILE A 24 2.08 -25.25 12.61
C ILE A 24 1.70 -26.73 12.52
N LEU A 25 1.54 -27.27 11.30
CA LEU A 25 1.22 -28.69 11.09
C LEU A 25 2.39 -29.64 11.41
N GLN A 26 3.65 -29.21 11.26
CA GLN A 26 4.81 -30.02 11.67
C GLN A 26 5.08 -29.98 13.19
N GLN A 27 4.57 -28.96 13.88
CA GLN A 27 4.77 -28.76 15.32
C GLN A 27 3.90 -29.69 16.20
N GLY A 28 2.88 -30.34 15.62
CA GLY A 28 2.02 -31.29 16.32
C GLY A 28 2.60 -32.71 16.53
N SER A 29 3.79 -33.02 15.98
CA SER A 29 4.27 -34.41 15.88
C SER A 29 5.59 -34.72 16.61
N ARG A 30 6.16 -33.79 17.40
CA ARG A 30 7.43 -34.02 18.13
C ARG A 30 7.36 -33.53 19.58
N PRO A 31 7.29 -34.42 20.58
CA PRO A 31 7.09 -34.05 21.98
C PRO A 31 8.42 -33.88 22.73
N ASP A 32 9.27 -32.87 22.42
CA ASP A 32 10.44 -32.51 23.28
C ASP A 32 11.44 -31.43 22.76
N SER A 33 11.31 -30.85 21.55
CA SER A 33 12.32 -29.87 21.05
C SER A 33 11.77 -28.50 20.62
N GLY A 34 10.50 -28.21 20.90
CA GLY A 34 9.74 -27.09 20.30
C GLY A 34 10.11 -25.65 20.72
N ILE A 35 11.06 -25.46 21.64
CA ILE A 35 11.42 -24.12 22.15
C ILE A 35 12.76 -23.62 21.58
N ALA A 36 13.71 -24.52 21.32
CA ALA A 36 15.08 -24.14 20.93
C ALA A 36 15.23 -23.81 19.43
N THR A 37 14.50 -24.48 18.54
CA THR A 37 14.58 -24.27 17.09
C THR A 37 13.84 -23.02 16.60
N ASN A 38 12.81 -22.58 17.33
CA ASN A 38 11.99 -21.42 16.96
C ASN A 38 12.62 -20.07 17.38
N MET A 39 13.53 -20.06 18.35
CA MET A 39 14.21 -18.84 18.81
C MET A 39 15.18 -18.25 17.78
N GLY A 40 15.70 -19.04 16.84
CA GLY A 40 16.58 -18.54 15.76
C GLY A 40 15.81 -18.02 14.54
N ALA A 41 14.66 -18.62 14.22
CA ALA A 41 13.86 -18.22 13.06
C ALA A 41 13.05 -16.94 13.31
N VAL A 42 12.55 -16.73 14.52
CA VAL A 42 11.79 -15.52 14.91
C VAL A 42 12.58 -14.23 14.68
N PRO A 43 13.83 -14.07 15.15
CA PRO A 43 14.60 -12.84 14.91
C PRO A 43 14.94 -12.66 13.43
N ILE A 44 15.13 -13.74 12.66
CA ILE A 44 15.38 -13.64 11.21
C ILE A 44 14.14 -13.09 10.48
N VAL A 45 12.95 -13.59 10.83
CA VAL A 45 11.68 -13.08 10.26
C VAL A 45 11.43 -11.63 10.69
N LEU A 46 11.69 -11.29 11.95
CA LEU A 46 11.56 -9.93 12.47
C LEU A 46 12.53 -8.96 11.77
N CYS A 47 13.79 -9.36 11.60
CA CYS A 47 14.80 -8.59 10.87
C CYS A 47 14.43 -8.43 9.39
N ALA A 48 13.97 -9.49 8.71
CA ALA A 48 13.52 -9.41 7.33
C ALA A 48 12.29 -8.48 7.17
N TRP A 49 11.36 -8.52 8.12
CA TRP A 49 10.21 -7.63 8.15
C TRP A 49 10.62 -6.16 8.37
N LEU A 50 11.49 -5.89 9.34
CA LEU A 50 12.05 -4.55 9.58
C LEU A 50 12.82 -4.03 8.36
N LEU A 51 13.61 -4.89 7.71
CA LEU A 51 14.37 -4.55 6.51
C LEU A 51 13.45 -4.28 5.32
N TYR A 52 12.36 -5.04 5.17
CA TYR A 52 11.32 -4.76 4.19
C TYR A 52 10.63 -3.40 4.45
N VAL A 53 10.23 -3.12 5.69
CA VAL A 53 9.56 -1.86 6.07
C VAL A 53 10.49 -0.66 5.85
N THR A 54 11.76 -0.77 6.21
CA THR A 54 12.75 0.30 6.02
C THR A 54 13.02 0.55 4.53
N ILE A 55 13.23 -0.50 3.72
CA ILE A 55 13.38 -0.34 2.27
C ILE A 55 12.14 0.32 1.65
N ARG A 56 10.93 -0.11 2.02
CA ARG A 56 9.68 0.50 1.55
C ARG A 56 9.61 1.98 1.93
N THR A 57 9.96 2.32 3.16
CA THR A 57 9.93 3.71 3.65
C THR A 57 10.96 4.57 2.92
N ILE A 58 12.17 4.06 2.67
CA ILE A 58 13.22 4.77 1.91
C ILE A 58 12.80 4.97 0.45
N LEU A 59 12.22 3.96 -0.20
CA LEU A 59 11.73 4.07 -1.57
C LEU A 59 10.58 5.10 -1.68
N VAL A 60 9.70 5.15 -0.68
CA VAL A 60 8.60 6.13 -0.59
C VAL A 60 9.15 7.53 -0.29
N TYR A 61 10.17 7.68 0.54
CA TYR A 61 10.80 8.98 0.82
C TYR A 61 11.50 9.58 -0.41
N ARG A 62 12.03 8.74 -1.30
CA ARG A 62 12.74 9.19 -2.53
C ARG A 62 11.84 9.84 -3.56
N THR A 63 10.52 9.65 -3.47
CA THR A 63 9.57 10.42 -4.29
C THR A 63 9.37 11.76 -3.57
N GLN A 64 10.03 12.81 -4.06
CA GLN A 64 10.09 14.18 -3.54
C GLN A 64 8.73 14.90 -3.60
N VAL A 65 7.65 14.22 -3.26
CA VAL A 65 6.31 14.78 -3.24
C VAL A 65 6.16 15.55 -1.93
N PRO A 66 5.87 16.85 -1.97
CA PRO A 66 5.72 17.64 -0.77
C PRO A 66 4.47 17.18 0.02
N GLY A 67 4.59 17.13 1.33
CA GLY A 67 3.50 16.72 2.20
C GLY A 67 3.93 16.56 3.66
N PRO A 68 2.96 16.32 4.56
CA PRO A 68 3.25 16.12 5.98
C PRO A 68 4.12 14.88 6.20
N TRP A 69 5.06 14.92 7.14
CA TRP A 69 5.97 13.80 7.41
C TRP A 69 5.24 12.48 7.70
N TYR A 70 4.10 12.54 8.39
CA TYR A 70 3.30 11.35 8.73
C TYR A 70 2.65 10.70 7.50
N SER A 71 2.43 11.45 6.41
CA SER A 71 1.85 10.91 5.17
C SER A 71 2.79 9.93 4.47
N ASN A 72 4.09 9.95 4.79
CA ASN A 72 5.07 8.98 4.30
C ASN A 72 5.03 7.65 5.05
N VAL A 73 4.54 7.67 6.30
CA VAL A 73 4.64 6.54 7.23
C VAL A 73 3.30 5.86 7.44
N THR A 74 2.21 6.62 7.46
CA THR A 74 0.90 6.09 7.87
C THR A 74 -0.26 6.67 7.08
N SER A 75 -1.28 5.83 6.83
CA SER A 75 -2.58 6.23 6.30
C SER A 75 -3.64 6.46 7.39
N LEU A 76 -3.27 6.28 8.67
CA LEU A 76 -4.20 6.42 9.80
C LEU A 76 -4.78 7.83 9.91
N VAL A 77 -3.97 8.86 9.65
CA VAL A 77 -4.42 10.26 9.70
C VAL A 77 -5.50 10.52 8.66
N GLN A 78 -5.31 10.03 7.43
CA GLN A 78 -6.33 10.17 6.40
C GLN A 78 -7.62 9.44 6.79
N LYS A 79 -7.53 8.21 7.31
CA LYS A 79 -8.70 7.46 7.81
C LYS A 79 -9.43 8.21 8.93
N TYR A 80 -8.70 8.80 9.87
CA TYR A 80 -9.29 9.63 10.92
C TYR A 80 -10.12 10.78 10.34
N TYR A 81 -9.61 11.49 9.34
CA TYR A 81 -10.33 12.57 8.68
C TYR A 81 -11.50 12.08 7.80
N GLU A 82 -11.42 10.85 7.29
CA GLU A 82 -12.53 10.16 6.62
C GLU A 82 -13.69 9.92 7.60
N PHE A 83 -13.40 9.29 8.75
CA PHE A 83 -14.39 9.02 9.80
C PHE A 83 -14.99 10.30 10.38
N THR A 84 -14.18 11.36 10.49
CA THR A 84 -14.63 12.67 10.99
C THR A 84 -15.37 13.48 9.91
N ARG A 85 -15.52 12.96 8.68
CA ARG A 85 -16.13 13.66 7.52
C ARG A 85 -15.46 14.99 7.17
N ARG A 86 -14.21 15.20 7.58
CA ARG A 86 -13.43 16.43 7.39
C ARG A 86 -12.32 16.30 6.34
N ARG A 87 -12.24 15.15 5.64
CA ARG A 87 -11.23 14.89 4.61
C ARG A 87 -11.09 16.02 3.59
N ARG A 88 -12.20 16.55 3.06
CA ARG A 88 -12.14 17.61 2.03
C ARG A 88 -11.44 18.87 2.52
N LEU A 89 -11.81 19.34 3.71
CA LEU A 89 -11.21 20.53 4.33
C LEU A 89 -9.73 20.32 4.62
N TRP A 90 -9.38 19.12 5.10
CA TRP A 90 -8.01 18.74 5.37
C TRP A 90 -7.15 18.71 4.10
N ILE A 91 -7.62 18.07 3.03
CA ILE A 91 -6.93 18.04 1.73
C ILE A 91 -6.78 19.45 1.15
N HIS A 92 -7.84 20.26 1.21
CA HIS A 92 -7.80 21.66 0.77
C HIS A 92 -6.74 22.47 1.52
N HIS A 93 -6.68 22.31 2.85
CA HIS A 93 -5.65 22.94 3.67
C HIS A 93 -4.24 22.47 3.27
N LEU A 94 -4.04 21.18 3.01
CA LEU A 94 -2.76 20.67 2.56
C LEU A 94 -2.32 21.27 1.22
N HIS A 95 -3.22 21.38 0.26
CA HIS A 95 -2.91 22.02 -1.03
C HIS A 95 -2.59 23.51 -0.89
N LYS A 96 -3.18 24.20 0.08
CA LYS A 96 -2.81 25.59 0.39
C LYS A 96 -1.39 25.73 0.95
N VAL A 97 -0.93 24.77 1.74
CA VAL A 97 0.38 24.84 2.43
C VAL A 97 1.51 24.29 1.58
N TYR A 98 1.30 23.13 0.94
CA TYR A 98 2.34 22.38 0.24
C TYR A 98 2.26 22.51 -1.29
N GLY A 99 1.19 23.12 -1.82
CA GLY A 99 1.02 23.40 -3.24
C GLY A 99 0.14 22.39 -3.99
N PRO A 100 0.20 22.41 -5.34
CA PRO A 100 -0.76 21.71 -6.19
C PRO A 100 -0.60 20.18 -6.18
N VAL A 101 0.50 19.64 -5.66
CA VAL A 101 0.73 18.21 -5.54
C VAL A 101 1.02 17.90 -4.08
N VAL A 102 0.25 17.00 -3.47
CA VAL A 102 0.39 16.70 -2.05
C VAL A 102 0.29 15.21 -1.79
N ARG A 103 1.15 14.69 -0.91
CA ARG A 103 1.03 13.31 -0.43
C ARG A 103 -0.03 13.20 0.66
N LEU A 104 -1.00 12.29 0.48
CA LEU A 104 -2.02 12.00 1.48
C LEU A 104 -1.69 10.74 2.29
N ASN A 105 -1.19 9.71 1.61
CA ASN A 105 -0.79 8.42 2.20
C ASN A 105 0.53 7.94 1.57
N PRO A 106 1.17 6.90 2.16
CA PRO A 106 2.41 6.35 1.60
C PRO A 106 2.27 5.87 0.14
N ASN A 107 1.06 5.47 -0.25
CA ASN A 107 0.73 5.00 -1.59
C ASN A 107 -0.31 5.89 -2.31
N GLU A 108 -0.60 7.11 -1.81
CA GLU A 108 -1.62 8.00 -2.40
C GLU A 108 -1.14 9.45 -2.46
N VAL A 109 -1.25 10.04 -3.65
CA VAL A 109 -0.90 11.43 -3.93
C VAL A 109 -2.12 12.12 -4.53
N SER A 110 -2.39 13.34 -4.08
CA SER A 110 -3.45 14.20 -4.58
C SER A 110 -2.86 15.27 -5.48
N PHE A 111 -3.53 15.50 -6.62
CA PHE A 111 -3.14 16.46 -7.64
C PHE A 111 -4.26 17.49 -7.82
N ALA A 112 -3.88 18.75 -7.82
CA ALA A 112 -4.74 19.91 -8.04
C ALA A 112 -4.24 20.79 -9.21
N ASN A 113 -3.31 20.28 -10.03
CA ASN A 113 -2.84 20.93 -11.26
C ASN A 113 -3.60 20.42 -12.50
N LEU A 114 -3.76 21.28 -13.50
CA LEU A 114 -4.39 20.98 -14.79
C LEU A 114 -3.64 19.90 -15.56
N ASP A 115 -2.30 19.93 -15.56
CA ASP A 115 -1.48 18.96 -16.30
C ASP A 115 -1.67 17.54 -15.75
N GLY A 116 -1.67 17.39 -14.42
CA GLY A 116 -1.91 16.10 -13.76
C GLY A 116 -3.34 15.60 -13.97
N MET A 117 -4.33 16.50 -13.95
CA MET A 117 -5.71 16.09 -14.28
C MET A 117 -5.83 15.64 -15.74
N LYS A 118 -5.18 16.33 -16.67
CA LYS A 118 -5.14 15.93 -18.07
C LYS A 118 -4.48 14.56 -18.25
N GLU A 119 -3.35 14.33 -17.60
CA GLU A 119 -2.65 13.04 -17.67
C GLU A 119 -3.46 11.88 -17.05
N ILE A 120 -4.09 12.11 -15.89
CA ILE A 120 -4.86 11.06 -15.18
C ILE A 120 -6.19 10.75 -15.89
N TYR A 121 -6.90 11.77 -16.40
CA TYR A 121 -8.26 11.61 -16.93
C TYR A 121 -8.35 11.56 -18.47
N GLN A 122 -7.52 12.32 -19.20
CA GLN A 122 -7.59 12.32 -20.68
C GLN A 122 -6.78 11.20 -21.31
N SER A 123 -6.08 10.43 -20.50
CA SER A 123 -5.35 9.29 -21.00
C SER A 123 -6.27 8.10 -21.21
N GLY A 124 -6.94 8.07 -22.36
CA GLY A 124 -7.68 6.92 -22.88
C GLY A 124 -6.76 5.74 -23.27
N GLY A 125 -5.82 5.36 -22.40
CA GLY A 125 -4.90 4.23 -22.62
C GLY A 125 -3.50 4.28 -21.99
N SER A 126 -3.07 5.29 -21.22
CA SER A 126 -1.66 5.38 -20.74
C SER A 126 -1.26 4.41 -19.63
N GLY A 127 -2.13 3.51 -19.19
CA GLY A 127 -1.80 2.50 -18.18
C GLY A 127 -1.95 2.95 -16.72
N TYR A 128 -2.77 3.97 -16.46
CA TYR A 128 -3.35 4.19 -15.12
C TYR A 128 -4.65 3.40 -14.99
N ASP A 129 -4.56 2.19 -14.46
CA ASP A 129 -5.74 1.38 -14.20
C ASP A 129 -6.60 2.03 -13.11
N LYS A 130 -7.91 2.17 -13.38
CA LYS A 130 -8.87 2.55 -12.35
C LYS A 130 -8.75 1.56 -11.18
N ALA A 131 -8.83 2.07 -9.96
CA ALA A 131 -8.69 1.26 -8.75
C ALA A 131 -9.60 0.03 -8.79
N SER A 132 -9.15 -1.10 -8.23
CA SER A 132 -9.92 -2.36 -8.15
C SER A 132 -11.26 -2.22 -7.43
N PHE A 133 -11.47 -1.12 -6.70
CA PHE A 133 -12.78 -0.74 -6.17
C PHE A 133 -13.87 -0.68 -7.26
N TYR A 134 -13.54 -0.24 -8.48
CA TYR A 134 -14.51 -0.19 -9.58
C TYR A 134 -14.86 -1.56 -10.14
N ASP A 135 -14.09 -2.61 -9.83
CA ASP A 135 -14.44 -3.98 -10.24
C ASP A 135 -15.70 -4.48 -9.52
N LEU A 136 -16.02 -3.90 -8.37
CA LEU A 136 -17.26 -4.18 -7.62
C LEU A 136 -18.52 -3.74 -8.39
N PHE A 137 -18.40 -2.84 -9.36
CA PHE A 137 -19.50 -2.36 -10.20
C PHE A 137 -19.46 -2.95 -11.62
N MET A 138 -18.60 -3.95 -11.87
CA MET A 138 -18.59 -4.67 -13.14
C MET A 138 -19.84 -5.55 -13.27
N GLN A 139 -20.73 -5.21 -14.20
CA GLN A 139 -21.84 -6.07 -14.59
C GLN A 139 -21.44 -6.81 -15.88
N TYR A 140 -21.58 -8.14 -15.90
CA TYR A 140 -21.28 -8.99 -17.08
C TYR A 140 -19.86 -8.88 -17.64
N ASN A 141 -18.85 -8.66 -16.79
CA ASN A 141 -17.43 -8.58 -17.19
C ASN A 141 -17.13 -7.43 -18.19
N CYS A 142 -18.05 -6.46 -18.30
CA CYS A 142 -17.91 -5.26 -19.11
C CYS A 142 -17.77 -4.05 -18.18
N ARG A 143 -16.73 -3.25 -18.41
CA ARG A 143 -16.53 -1.97 -17.72
C ARG A 143 -17.13 -0.88 -18.61
N TYR A 144 -18.24 -0.26 -18.20
CA TYR A 144 -18.78 0.91 -18.91
C TYR A 144 -17.73 2.02 -18.89
N VAL A 145 -17.30 2.41 -20.08
CA VAL A 145 -16.41 3.54 -20.31
C VAL A 145 -17.31 4.63 -20.86
N ASP A 146 -17.73 5.55 -19.99
CA ASP A 146 -18.43 6.77 -20.41
C ASP A 146 -17.48 7.69 -21.18
#